data_AF-A0A4P7JHA2-F1
#
_entry.id   AF-A0A4P7JHA2-F1
#
_cell.length_a   1.000
_cell.length_b   1.000
_cell.length_c   1.000
_cell.angle_alpha   90.00
_cell.angle_beta   90.00
_cell.angle_gamma   90.00
#
_symmetry.space_group_name_H-M   'P 1'
#
loop_
_entity.id
_entity.type
_entity.pdbx_description
1 polymer ?
#
loop_
_entity_poly.entity_id
_entity_poly.type
_entity_poly.pdbx_seq_one_letter_code
_entity_poly.pdbx_strand_id
1 'polypeptide(L)' 'MRVSSFVWPVDETVQPDDQRLDQKSTLVEFILEPSGNGSKLTIRESGFEKLPKNKSVQAFRDNEGGWDAQTKNIRDFLE' A
#
# COMPACT_ATOMS: atom_id res chain seq x y z
N MET A 1 -6.14 -8.01 -16.48
CA MET A 1 -5.70 -7.20 -15.33
C MET A 1 -6.28 -7.82 -14.07
N ARG A 2 -5.46 -8.10 -13.06
CA ARG A 2 -5.91 -8.57 -11.74
C ARG A 2 -5.56 -7.49 -10.71
N VAL A 3 -6.49 -7.25 -9.79
CA VAL A 3 -6.30 -6.28 -8.69
C VAL A 3 -6.66 -6.98 -7.39
N SER A 4 -5.77 -6.87 -6.41
CA SER A 4 -6.04 -7.19 -5.01
C SER A 4 -5.77 -5.96 -4.18
N SER A 5 -6.55 -5.74 -3.13
CA SER A 5 -6.39 -4.56 -2.27
C SER A 5 -6.68 -4.88 -0.82
N PHE A 6 -6.11 -4.08 0.07
CA PHE A 6 -6.41 -4.11 1.49
C PHE A 6 -6.30 -2.71 2.11
N VAL A 7 -7.00 -2.52 3.22
CA VAL A 7 -6.96 -1.30 4.02
C VAL A 7 -5.79 -1.42 5.00
N TRP A 8 -4.88 -0.45 4.97
CA TRP A 8 -3.72 -0.42 5.85
C TRP A 8 -3.90 0.63 6.96
N PRO A 9 -4.06 0.23 8.23
CA PRO A 9 -4.12 1.19 9.33
C PRO A 9 -2.80 1.94 9.52
N VAL A 10 -2.86 3.24 9.83
CA VAL A 10 -1.66 4.09 10.03
C VAL A 10 -0.97 3.86 11.37
N ASP A 11 -1.61 3.18 12.31
CA ASP A 11 -1.04 2.68 13.55
C ASP A 11 -1.89 1.53 14.11
N GLU A 12 -1.35 0.83 15.11
CA GLU A 12 -1.92 -0.36 15.72
C GLU A 12 -3.25 -0.13 16.48
N THR A 13 -3.64 1.13 16.70
CA THR A 13 -4.84 1.44 17.48
C THR A 13 -6.12 1.46 16.65
N VAL A 14 -5.98 1.53 15.32
CA VAL A 14 -7.10 1.64 14.37
C VAL A 14 -7.83 0.30 14.25
N GLN A 15 -9.12 0.30 14.53
CA GLN A 15 -9.96 -0.90 14.43
C GLN A 15 -10.66 -0.97 13.06
N PRO A 16 -10.95 -2.19 12.54
CA PRO A 16 -11.65 -2.33 11.26
C PRO A 16 -13.04 -1.69 11.21
N ASP A 17 -13.70 -1.52 12.35
CA ASP A 17 -15.04 -0.93 12.49
C ASP A 17 -15.03 0.55 12.89
N ASP A 18 -13.86 1.20 12.90
CA ASP A 18 -13.73 2.63 13.15
C ASP A 18 -14.61 3.44 12.18
N GLN A 19 -15.51 4.26 12.71
CA GLN A 19 -16.42 5.09 11.88
C GLN A 19 -15.70 6.06 10.93
N ARG A 20 -14.43 6.36 11.21
CA ARG A 20 -13.57 7.27 10.45
C ARG A 20 -12.34 6.55 9.92
N LEU A 21 -12.48 5.28 9.57
CA LEU A 21 -11.40 4.44 9.07
C LEU A 21 -10.68 5.09 7.88
N ASP A 22 -11.41 5.79 7.00
CA ASP A 22 -10.87 6.50 5.84
C ASP A 22 -9.92 7.67 6.20
N GLN A 23 -9.91 8.12 7.46
CA GLN A 23 -8.99 9.15 7.98
C GLN A 23 -7.89 8.58 8.87
N LYS A 24 -7.88 7.25 9.02
CA LYS A 24 -6.96 6.50 9.88
C LYS A 24 -6.29 5.36 9.13
N SER A 25 -6.48 5.26 7.82
CA SER A 25 -5.92 4.20 6.99
C SER A 25 -5.66 4.68 5.57
N THR A 26 -4.79 3.96 4.88
CA THR A 26 -4.57 4.06 3.44
C THR A 26 -5.16 2.82 2.76
N LEU A 27 -5.35 2.91 1.44
CA LEU A 27 -5.70 1.76 0.61
C LEU A 27 -4.49 1.35 -0.21
N VAL A 28 -4.07 0.09 -0.05
CA VAL A 28 -2.99 -0.51 -0.82
C VAL A 28 -3.58 -1.40 -1.90
N GLU A 29 -3.11 -1.25 -3.12
CA GLU A 29 -3.54 -2.01 -4.29
C GLU A 29 -2.35 -2.65 -4.99
N PHE A 30 -2.46 -3.95 -5.26
CA PHE A 30 -1.55 -4.73 -6.08
C PHE A 30 -2.19 -4.94 -7.44
N ILE A 31 -1.61 -4.30 -8.47
CA ILE A 31 -2.12 -4.32 -9.83
C ILE A 31 -1.18 -5.16 -10.68
N LEU A 32 -1.69 -6.27 -11.21
CA LEU A 32 -0.96 -7.21 -12.05
C LEU A 32 -1.45 -7.15 -13.49
N GLU A 33 -0.51 -6.89 -14.40
CA GLU A 33 -0.75 -6.78 -15.84
C GLU A 33 0.21 -7.69 -16.60
N PRO A 34 -0.24 -8.37 -17.67
CA PRO A 34 0.66 -9.09 -18.56
C PRO A 34 1.73 -8.16 -19.16
N SER A 35 2.98 -8.62 -19.21
CA SER A 35 4.08 -7.88 -19.81
C SER A 35 5.06 -8.84 -20.49
N GLY A 36 4.87 -9.07 -21.79
CA GLY A 36 5.63 -10.06 -22.55
C GLY A 36 5.47 -11.47 -21.95
N ASN A 37 6.60 -12.13 -21.67
CA ASN A 37 6.65 -13.44 -21.03
C ASN A 37 6.47 -13.40 -19.49
N GLY A 38 6.29 -12.21 -18.92
CA GLY A 38 6.15 -12.00 -17.49
C GLY A 38 4.92 -11.17 -17.12
N SER A 39 4.96 -10.60 -15.92
CA SER A 39 3.94 -9.69 -15.42
C SER A 39 4.58 -8.41 -14.90
N LYS A 40 3.90 -7.28 -15.09
CA LYS A 40 4.20 -6.03 -14.41
C LYS A 40 3.35 -5.96 -13.14
N LEU A 41 4.02 -5.86 -11.99
CA LEU A 41 3.39 -5.52 -10.73
C LEU A 41 3.50 -4.02 -10.48
N THR A 42 2.39 -3.36 -10.20
CA THR A 42 2.33 -1.99 -9.68
C THR A 42 1.71 -2.04 -8.29
N ILE A 43 2.40 -1.51 -7.28
CA ILE A 43 1.85 -1.30 -5.94
C ILE A 43 1.45 0.17 -5.84
N ARG A 44 0.19 0.45 -5.49
CA ARG A 44 -0.32 1.81 -5.27
C ARG A 44 -0.86 1.91 -3.86
N GLU A 45 -0.40 2.91 -3.12
CA GLU A 45 -0.98 3.29 -1.83
C GLU A 45 -1.64 4.67 -1.95
N SER A 46 -2.89 4.78 -1.49
CA SER A 46 -3.72 5.98 -1.66
C SER A 46 -4.50 6.33 -0.39
N GLY A 47 -5.06 7.55 -0.31
CA GLY A 47 -5.82 8.02 0.86
C GLY A 47 -5.02 8.87 1.84
N PHE A 48 -3.73 9.12 1.58
CA PHE A 48 -2.87 9.98 2.41
C PHE A 48 -3.43 11.38 2.64
N GLU A 49 -4.20 11.92 1.70
CA GLU A 49 -4.82 13.25 1.77
C GLU A 49 -5.94 13.34 2.82
N LYS A 50 -6.51 12.21 3.23
CA LYS A 50 -7.56 12.13 4.25
C LYS A 50 -7.02 11.98 5.66
N LEU A 51 -5.72 11.68 5.78
CA LEU A 51 -5.05 11.52 7.07
C LEU A 51 -4.74 12.87 7.72
N PRO A 52 -4.66 12.93 9.06
CA PRO A 52 -4.05 14.05 9.75
C PRO A 52 -2.65 14.34 9.20
N LYS A 53 -2.32 15.61 8.96
CA LYS A 53 -1.10 16.02 8.22
C LYS A 53 0.19 15.41 8.78
N ASN A 54 0.31 15.34 10.10
CA ASN A 54 1.46 14.72 10.77
C ASN A 54 1.55 13.20 10.49
N LYS A 55 0.42 12.50 10.50
CA LYS A 55 0.34 11.06 10.21
C LYS A 55 0.57 10.77 8.73
N SER A 56 0.04 11.61 7.84
CA SER A 56 0.22 11.50 6.39
C SER A 56 1.69 11.50 5.97
N VAL A 57 2.46 12.51 6.43
CA VAL A 57 3.89 12.64 6.11
C VAL A 57 4.70 11.50 6.70
N GLN A 58 4.39 11.07 7.92
CA GLN A 58 5.08 9.97 8.58
C GLN A 58 4.82 8.65 7.86
N ALA A 59 3.55 8.31 7.62
CA ALA A 59 3.16 7.08 6.90
C ALA A 59 3.77 7.01 5.50
N PHE A 60 3.78 8.13 4.76
CA PHE A 60 4.40 8.16 3.44
C PHE A 60 5.90 7.81 3.50
N ARG A 61 6.63 8.40 4.44
CA ARG A 61 8.08 8.15 4.61
C ARG A 61 8.37 6.72 5.06
N ASP A 62 7.57 6.20 5.98
CA ASP A 62 7.76 4.85 6.53
C ASP A 62 7.44 3.79 5.48
N ASN A 63 6.42 4.03 4.64
CA ASN A 63 5.93 3.04 3.67
C ASN A 63 6.73 3.05 2.35
N GLU A 64 7.25 4.20 1.89
CA GLU A 64 8.00 4.31 0.63
C GLU A 64 9.19 3.32 0.59
N GLY A 65 10.05 3.35 1.61
CA GLY A 65 11.20 2.44 1.69
C GLY A 65 10.79 0.96 1.88
N GLY A 66 9.67 0.73 2.58
CA GLY A 66 9.11 -0.61 2.73
C GLY A 66 8.66 -1.20 1.40
N TRP A 67 7.95 -0.43 0.58
CA TRP A 67 7.47 -0.88 -0.73
C TRP A 67 8.57 -1.12 -1.74
N ASP A 68 9.61 -0.28 -1.73
CA ASP A 68 10.81 -0.52 -2.55
C ASP A 68 11.48 -1.86 -2.17
N ALA A 69 11.61 -2.14 -0.87
CA ALA A 69 12.15 -3.41 -0.42
C ALA A 69 11.25 -4.61 -0.80
N GLN A 70 9.93 -4.48 -0.67
CA GLN A 70 8.99 -5.56 -1.00
C GLN A 70 8.97 -5.87 -2.50
N THR A 71 9.00 -4.85 -3.37
CA THR A 71 9.07 -5.08 -4.82
C THR A 71 10.34 -5.82 -5.22
N LYS A 72 11.48 -5.51 -4.58
CA LYS A 72 12.71 -6.28 -4.75
C LYS A 72 12.58 -7.72 -4.26
N ASN A 73 12.04 -7.96 -3.06
CA ASN A 73 11.88 -9.30 -2.52
C ASN A 73 10.96 -10.18 -3.39
N ILE A 74 9.88 -9.60 -3.93
CA ILE A 74 8.97 -10.32 -4.84
C ILE A 74 9.71 -10.72 -6.12
N ARG A 75 10.53 -9.83 -6.68
CA ARG A 75 11.37 -10.15 -7.83
C ARG A 75 12.34 -11.28 -7.51
N ASP A 76 13.11 -11.13 -6.43
CA ASP A 76 14.14 -12.09 -6.02
C ASP A 76 13.55 -13.49 -5.72
N PHE A 77 12.29 -13.58 -5.31
CA PHE A 77 11.60 -14.86 -5.09
C PHE A 77 11.15 -15.56 -6.38
N LEU A 78 10.94 -14.81 -7.46
CA LEU A 78 10.43 -15.33 -8.74
C LEU A 78 11.56 -15.71 -9.72
N GLU A 79 12.79 -15.25 -9.47
CA GLU A 79 14.00 -15.51 -10.26
C GLU A 79 14.83 -16.66 -9.67
#